data_AF-A0A530NM93-F1
#
_entry.id   AF-A0A530NM93-F1
#
_cell.length_a   1.000
_cell.length_b   1.000
_cell.length_c   1.000
_cell.angle_alpha   90.00
_cell.angle_beta   90.00
_cell.angle_gamma   90.00
#
_symmetry.space_group_name_H-M   'P 1'
#
loop_
_entity.id
_entity.type
_entity.pdbx_description
1 polymer ?
#
loop_
_entity_poly.entity_id
_entity_poly.type
_entity_poly.pdbx_seq_one_letter_code
_entity_poly.pdbx_strand_id
1 'polypeptide(L)' 'MLKEFQEFISKGNVMDLAVGVIIGAAFGKIVTSLVDDVIMPIVGAIFGGLDFNNYFFGLSS' A
#
# COMPACT_ATOMS: atom_id res chain seq x y z
N MET A 1 28.91 7.19 -19.87
CA MET A 1 28.04 6.66 -18.79
C MET A 1 27.08 7.69 -18.20
N LEU A 2 27.51 8.72 -17.45
CA LEU A 2 26.57 9.69 -16.83
C LEU A 2 25.76 10.50 -17.86
N LYS A 3 26.38 10.90 -18.98
CA LYS A 3 25.69 11.59 -20.08
C LYS A 3 24.70 10.67 -20.81
N GLU A 4 25.10 9.43 -21.10
CA GLU A 4 24.21 8.43 -21.71
C GLU A 4 23.04 8.06 -20.78
N PHE A 5 23.28 8.00 -19.46
CA PHE A 5 22.22 7.79 -18.47
C PHE A 5 21.25 8.98 -18.44
N GLN A 6 21.76 10.21 -18.49
CA GLN A 6 20.94 11.42 -18.59
C GLN A 6 20.09 11.40 -19.88
N GLU A 7 20.66 11.05 -21.04
CA GLU A 7 19.89 10.88 -22.27
C GLU A 7 18.86 9.75 -22.18
N PHE A 8 19.17 8.66 -21.47
CA PHE A 8 18.27 7.53 -21.26
C PHE A 8 17.05 7.90 -20.41
N ILE A 9 17.24 8.59 -19.28
CA ILE A 9 16.14 9.05 -18.40
C ILE A 9 15.37 10.23 -19.00
N SER A 10 15.99 11.00 -19.90
CA SER A 10 15.33 12.08 -20.65
C SER A 10 14.31 11.55 -21.67
N LYS A 11 14.32 10.24 -21.95
CA LYS A 11 13.27 9.60 -22.75
C LYS A 11 11.97 9.60 -21.94
N GLY A 12 10.99 10.38 -22.38
CA GLY A 12 9.69 10.52 -21.70
C GLY A 12 9.04 9.20 -21.30
N ASN A 13 9.06 8.19 -22.20
CA ASN A 13 8.48 6.86 -21.93
C ASN A 13 9.10 6.14 -20.70
N VAL A 14 10.38 6.37 -20.38
CA VAL A 14 11.04 5.74 -19.23
C VAL A 14 10.73 6.50 -17.94
N MET A 15 10.72 7.83 -18.01
CA MET A 15 10.39 8.68 -16.86
C MET A 15 8.93 8.49 -16.42
N ASP A 16 7.99 8.49 -17.37
CA ASP A 16 6.56 8.33 -17.08
C ASP A 16 6.27 6.94 -16.48
N LEU A 17 6.93 5.90 -16.99
CA LEU A 17 6.84 4.55 -16.44
C LEU A 17 7.40 4.47 -15.01
N ALA A 18 8.55 5.10 -14.75
CA ALA A 18 9.15 5.13 -13.41
C ALA A 18 8.24 5.85 -12.41
N VAL A 19 7.67 6.99 -12.79
CA VAL A 19 6.72 7.74 -11.97
C VAL A 19 5.45 6.91 -11.70
N GLY A 20 4.92 6.23 -12.72
CA GLY A 20 3.75 5.35 -12.57
C GLY A 20 3.99 4.20 -11.58
N VAL A 21 5.16 3.57 -11.61
CA VAL A 21 5.50 2.49 -10.67
C VAL A 21 5.66 3.01 -9.24
N ILE A 22 6.30 4.17 -9.05
CA ILE A 22 6.48 4.78 -7.72
C ILE A 22 5.13 5.15 -7.12
N ILE A 23 4.25 5.78 -7.91
CA ILE A 23 2.90 6.14 -7.46
C ILE A 23 2.11 4.86 -7.14
N GLY A 24 2.14 3.85 -8.00
CA GLY A 24 1.45 2.57 -7.75
C GLY A 24 1.90 1.88 -6.46
N ALA A 25 3.21 1.84 -6.21
CA ALA A 25 3.78 1.26 -5.01
C ALA A 25 3.44 2.05 -3.73
N ALA A 26 3.44 3.38 -3.80
CA ALA A 26 3.11 4.24 -2.67
C ALA A 26 1.60 4.26 -2.38
N PHE A 27 0.78 4.32 -3.42
CA PHE A 27 -0.68 4.44 -3.29
C PHE A 27 -1.31 3.19 -2.68
N GLY A 28 -0.74 2.00 -2.93
CA GLY A 28 -1.15 0.77 -2.26
C GLY A 28 -1.12 0.89 -0.74
N LYS A 29 -0.03 1.45 -0.18
CA LYS A 29 0.09 1.66 1.28
C LYS A 29 -0.93 2.65 1.83
N ILE A 30 -1.24 3.69 1.06
CA ILE A 30 -2.26 4.69 1.43
C ILE A 30 -3.64 4.01 1.49
N VAL A 31 -3.97 3.18 0.50
CA VAL A 31 -5.23 2.44 0.47
C VAL A 31 -5.29 1.43 1.61
N THR A 32 -4.21 0.70 1.88
CA THR A 32 -4.15 -0.26 3.01
C THR A 32 -4.38 0.44 4.35
N SER A 33 -3.66 1.53 4.64
CA SER A 33 -3.88 2.29 5.90
C SER A 33 -5.30 2.85 5.98
N LEU A 34 -5.87 3.35 4.87
CA LEU A 34 -7.27 3.79 4.87
C LEU A 34 -8.24 2.64 5.20
N VAL A 35 -8.01 1.46 4.65
CA VAL A 35 -8.84 0.28 4.93
C VAL A 35 -8.69 -0.13 6.39
N ASP A 36 -7.46 -0.27 6.89
CA ASP A 36 -7.17 -0.80 8.23
C ASP A 36 -7.54 0.19 9.35
N ASP A 37 -7.29 1.48 9.15
CA ASP A 37 -7.45 2.49 10.19
C ASP A 37 -8.86 3.12 10.20
N VAL A 38 -9.59 3.08 9.08
CA VAL A 38 -10.90 3.73 8.95
C VAL A 38 -12.00 2.74 8.63
N ILE A 39 -11.82 1.86 7.63
CA ILE A 39 -12.89 0.97 7.19
C ILE A 39 -13.06 -0.21 8.16
N MET A 40 -11.99 -0.88 8.55
CA MET A 40 -12.01 -2.05 9.43
C MET A 40 -12.65 -1.78 10.81
N PRO A 41 -12.41 -0.64 11.48
CA PRO A 41 -13.10 -0.29 12.73
C PRO A 41 -14.61 -0.10 12.53
N ILE A 42 -15.03 0.52 11.41
CA ILE A 42 -16.45 0.75 11.10
C ILE A 42 -17.15 -0.58 10.77
N VAL A 43 -16.50 -1.44 9.97
CA VAL A 43 -16.98 -2.79 9.67
C VAL A 43 -17.05 -3.62 10.96
N GLY A 44 -16.02 -3.59 11.81
CA GLY A 44 -16.01 -4.28 13.11
C GLY A 44 -17.11 -3.81 14.06
N ALA A 45 -17.45 -2.51 14.04
CA ALA A 45 -18.54 -1.95 14.82
C ALA A 45 -19.93 -2.41 14.33
N ILE A 46 -20.13 -2.57 13.02
CA ILE A 46 -21.42 -2.96 12.42
C ILE A 46 -21.64 -4.48 12.49
N PHE A 47 -20.60 -5.29 12.25
CA PHE A 47 -20.71 -6.76 12.22
C PHE A 47 -20.46 -7.42 13.58
N GLY A 48 -20.22 -6.64 14.64
CA GLY A 48 -20.25 -7.14 16.02
C GLY A 48 -18.92 -7.66 16.55
N GLY A 49 -17.95 -6.77 16.73
CA GLY A 49 -16.84 -6.99 17.68
C GLY A 49 -15.83 -8.06 17.27
N LEU A 50 -15.73 -8.41 15.98
CA LEU A 50 -14.61 -9.19 15.49
C LEU A 50 -13.37 -8.28 15.44
N ASP A 51 -12.76 -8.08 16.61
CA ASP A 51 -11.50 -7.36 16.78
C ASP A 51 -10.35 -8.21 16.22
N PHE A 52 -10.21 -8.26 14.90
CA PHE A 52 -9.17 -9.03 14.20
C PHE A 52 -7.74 -8.58 14.55
N ASN A 53 -7.58 -7.48 15.28
CA ASN A 53 -6.30 -7.06 15.86
C ASN A 53 -5.94 -7.88 17.12
N ASN A 54 -6.92 -8.48 17.80
CA ASN A 54 -6.75 -9.24 19.05
C ASN A 54 -7.22 -10.71 18.99
N TYR A 55 -7.60 -11.23 17.82
CA TYR A 55 -7.89 -12.66 17.65
C TYR A 55 -6.61 -13.51 17.67
N PHE A 56 -6.01 -13.66 18.84
CA PHE A 56 -5.03 -14.71 19.08
C PHE A 56 -5.76 -15.97 19.55
N PHE A 57 -5.84 -17.00 18.69
CA PHE A 57 -6.20 -18.34 19.16
C PHE A 57 -5.04 -18.86 20.01
N GLY A 58 -5.11 -18.63 21.32
CA GLY A 58 -4.21 -19.28 22.26
C GLY A 58 -4.45 -20.78 22.21
N LEU A 59 -3.57 -21.51 21.52
CA LEU A 59 -3.47 -22.96 21.66
C LEU A 59 -2.94 -23.27 23.07
N SER A 60 -3.80 -23.10 24.09
CA SER A 60 -3.60 -23.73 25.38
C SER A 60 -4.20 -25.13 25.30
N SER A 61 -3.38 -26.11 25.67
CA SER A 61 -3.56 -27.57 25.62
C SER A 61 -4.99 -28.10 25.64
#